data_AF-A0A9P6FAY6-F1
#
_entry.id   AF-A0A9P6FAY6-F1
#
_cell.length_a   1.000
_cell.length_b   1.000
_cell.length_c   1.000
_cell.angle_alpha   90.00
_cell.angle_beta   90.00
_cell.angle_gamma   90.00
#
_symmetry.space_group_name_H-M   'P 1'
#
loop_
_entity.id
_entity.type
_entity.pdbx_description
1 polymer ?
#
loop_
_entity_poly.entity_id
_entity_poly.type
_entity_poly.pdbx_seq_one_letter_code
_entity_poly.pdbx_strand_id
1 'polypeptide(L)'
;MTRFTSLVTIFALAIATITLTTAAPVPTPTCILTIDELKAAANGTCPPQTSDEIISCEDALPYINGAITKYNLATRGQRAAYIATMLFESGNLKYNHNLVHATQGTRSMLPQPSLEKFVSANANIQTLVATYPADTLLVDILINNHLDFLPGAWWTVSGPNCPDRAAALDGTANTFLQWEIDCINGGVETLADRNAVFGVVYQSIH
;
A
#
# COMPACT_ATOMS: atom_id res chain seq x y z
N MET A 1 -26.64 50.97 -66.77
CA MET A 1 -27.26 49.68 -67.14
C MET A 1 -26.18 48.60 -67.21
N THR A 2 -25.98 47.84 -66.14
CA THR A 2 -25.22 46.55 -66.14
C THR A 2 -25.34 45.95 -64.72
N ARG A 3 -26.37 45.13 -64.49
CA ARG A 3 -26.37 43.65 -64.40
C ARG A 3 -25.92 43.09 -63.05
N PHE A 4 -26.92 42.68 -62.27
CA PHE A 4 -26.85 41.79 -61.11
C PHE A 4 -26.32 40.41 -61.50
N THR A 5 -25.54 39.77 -60.62
CA THR A 5 -25.31 38.32 -60.67
C THR A 5 -25.22 37.80 -59.24
N SER A 6 -26.31 37.21 -58.75
CA SER A 6 -26.38 36.54 -57.45
C SER A 6 -25.81 35.14 -57.56
N LEU A 7 -24.81 34.81 -56.74
CA LEU A 7 -24.36 33.43 -56.52
C LEU A 7 -25.08 32.87 -55.29
N VAL A 8 -25.88 31.83 -55.51
CA VAL A 8 -26.48 31.00 -54.45
C VAL A 8 -25.47 29.92 -54.09
N THR A 9 -24.95 29.94 -52.86
CA THR A 9 -24.06 28.91 -52.32
C THR A 9 -24.87 27.96 -51.45
N ILE A 10 -25.05 26.71 -51.91
CA ILE A 10 -25.67 25.63 -51.13
C ILE A 10 -24.54 24.89 -50.40
N PHE A 11 -24.47 25.01 -49.07
CA PHE A 11 -23.59 24.19 -48.24
C PHE A 11 -24.37 22.96 -47.74
N ALA A 12 -23.97 21.78 -48.19
CA ALA A 12 -24.52 20.51 -47.73
C ALA A 12 -23.98 20.18 -46.32
N LEU A 13 -24.88 19.94 -45.38
CA LEU A 13 -24.57 19.57 -44.01
C LEU A 13 -24.37 18.04 -43.94
N ALA A 14 -23.12 17.59 -43.84
CA ALA A 14 -22.80 16.18 -43.59
C ALA A 14 -22.94 15.86 -42.09
N ILE A 15 -23.94 15.08 -41.72
CA ILE A 15 -24.14 14.58 -40.36
C ILE A 15 -23.24 13.34 -40.18
N ALA A 16 -22.12 13.50 -39.48
CA ALA A 16 -21.27 12.38 -39.09
C ALA A 16 -21.86 11.68 -37.86
N THR A 17 -22.37 10.46 -38.03
CA THR A 17 -22.79 9.59 -36.92
C THR A 17 -21.56 9.05 -36.20
N ILE A 18 -21.29 9.54 -34.99
CA ILE A 18 -20.25 9.00 -34.10
C ILE A 18 -20.83 7.76 -33.43
N THR A 19 -20.36 6.58 -33.83
CA THR A 19 -20.62 5.34 -33.10
C THR A 19 -19.75 5.32 -31.84
N LEU A 20 -20.37 5.45 -30.66
CA LEU A 20 -19.68 5.21 -29.39
C LEU A 20 -19.37 3.72 -29.27
N THR A 21 -18.12 3.34 -29.51
CA THR A 21 -17.59 2.04 -29.11
C THR A 21 -17.45 2.04 -27.60
N THR A 22 -18.31 1.29 -26.91
CA THR A 22 -18.14 1.02 -25.48
C THR A 22 -16.88 0.18 -25.30
N ALA A 23 -15.83 0.78 -24.72
CA ALA A 23 -14.63 0.05 -24.34
C ALA A 23 -15.01 -1.07 -23.35
N ALA A 24 -14.60 -2.30 -23.63
CA ALA A 24 -14.72 -3.39 -22.67
C ALA A 24 -13.95 -3.01 -21.38
N PRO A 25 -14.46 -3.35 -20.18
CA PRO A 25 -13.72 -3.13 -18.96
C PRO A 25 -12.39 -3.86 -19.05
N VAL A 26 -11.29 -3.12 -18.94
CA VAL A 26 -9.94 -3.70 -18.84
C VAL A 26 -9.97 -4.61 -17.60
N PRO A 27 -9.65 -5.91 -17.73
CA PRO A 27 -9.54 -6.76 -16.55
C PRO A 27 -8.51 -6.12 -15.64
N THR A 28 -8.95 -5.68 -14.46
CA THR A 28 -8.05 -5.12 -13.45
C THR A 28 -7.13 -6.27 -13.06
N PRO A 29 -5.82 -6.19 -13.30
CA PRO A 29 -4.91 -7.19 -12.79
C PRO A 29 -5.06 -7.15 -11.27
N THR A 30 -5.63 -8.21 -10.70
CA THR A 30 -5.55 -8.43 -9.26
C THR A 30 -4.09 -8.71 -8.96
N CYS A 31 -3.33 -7.68 -8.61
CA CYS A 31 -1.93 -7.76 -8.18
C CYS A 31 -1.87 -8.41 -6.78
N ILE A 32 -2.13 -9.71 -6.76
CA ILE A 32 -2.16 -10.56 -5.57
C ILE A 32 -0.80 -11.24 -5.45
N LEU A 33 -0.14 -11.00 -4.33
CA LEU A 33 1.12 -11.64 -3.99
C LEU A 33 0.91 -13.15 -3.83
N THR A 34 1.82 -13.96 -4.38
CA THR A 34 1.86 -15.41 -4.14
C THR A 34 2.74 -15.75 -2.93
N ILE A 35 2.61 -16.98 -2.42
CA ILE A 35 3.44 -17.43 -1.30
C ILE A 35 4.92 -17.50 -1.66
N ASP A 36 5.26 -17.91 -2.89
CA ASP A 36 6.66 -18.01 -3.34
C ASP A 36 7.30 -16.63 -3.43
N GLU A 37 6.56 -15.64 -3.90
CA GLU A 37 7.03 -14.24 -3.96
C GLU A 37 7.21 -13.65 -2.57
N LEU A 38 6.30 -13.90 -1.63
CA LEU A 38 6.46 -13.44 -0.24
C LEU A 38 7.67 -14.10 0.43
N LYS A 39 7.89 -15.40 0.20
CA LYS A 39 9.06 -16.12 0.71
C LYS A 39 10.36 -15.59 0.10
N ALA A 40 10.37 -15.31 -1.19
CA ALA A 40 11.52 -14.71 -1.86
C ALA A 40 11.80 -13.28 -1.35
N ALA A 41 10.75 -12.48 -1.17
CA ALA A 41 10.81 -11.13 -0.60
C ALA A 41 11.39 -11.12 0.82
N ALA A 42 11.05 -12.12 1.64
CA ALA A 42 11.62 -12.33 2.98
C ALA A 42 13.00 -13.04 2.96
N ASN A 43 13.62 -13.18 1.78
CA ASN A 43 14.90 -13.86 1.56
C ASN A 43 14.93 -15.30 2.14
N GLY A 44 13.80 -16.01 2.08
CA GLY A 44 13.64 -17.36 2.63
C GLY A 44 13.66 -17.44 4.16
N THR A 45 13.62 -16.31 4.88
CA THR A 45 13.73 -16.27 6.34
C THR A 45 12.40 -16.10 7.07
N CYS A 46 11.28 -16.31 6.35
CA CYS A 46 9.95 -16.42 6.94
C CYS A 46 9.96 -17.39 8.13
N PRO A 47 9.22 -17.10 9.20
CA PRO A 47 9.06 -18.04 10.29
C PRO A 47 8.39 -19.34 9.80
N PRO A 48 8.82 -20.51 10.31
CA PRO A 48 8.28 -21.80 9.86
C PRO A 48 6.86 -22.09 10.38
N GLN A 49 6.41 -21.37 11.42
CA GLN A 49 5.10 -21.51 12.04
C GLN A 49 4.71 -20.21 12.73
N THR A 50 3.40 -19.99 12.90
CA THR A 50 2.82 -18.87 13.63
C THR A 50 2.75 -19.19 15.12
N SER A 51 3.13 -18.22 15.96
CA SER A 51 3.04 -18.31 17.41
C SER A 51 3.19 -16.93 18.04
N ASP A 52 2.28 -16.51 18.92
CA ASP A 52 2.33 -15.22 19.65
C ASP A 52 2.79 -14.02 18.77
N GLU A 53 4.06 -13.58 18.94
CA GLU A 53 4.71 -12.48 18.21
C GLU A 53 4.98 -12.76 16.73
N ILE A 54 5.06 -14.04 16.37
CA ILE A 54 5.55 -14.56 15.10
C ILE A 54 4.37 -14.95 14.21
N ILE A 55 4.45 -14.62 12.92
CA ILE A 55 3.52 -15.13 11.91
C ILE A 55 4.27 -15.71 10.71
N SER A 56 3.86 -16.91 10.27
CA SER A 56 4.41 -17.54 9.07
C SER A 56 4.04 -16.71 7.82
N CYS A 57 4.79 -16.89 6.73
CA CYS A 57 4.43 -16.23 5.48
C CYS A 57 3.10 -16.76 4.91
N GLU A 58 2.81 -18.05 5.11
CA GLU A 58 1.54 -18.68 4.75
C GLU A 58 0.35 -18.02 5.43
N ASP A 59 0.46 -17.78 6.74
CA ASP A 59 -0.64 -17.19 7.54
C ASP A 59 -0.73 -15.66 7.34
N ALA A 60 0.39 -14.98 7.06
CA ALA A 60 0.41 -13.54 6.81
C ALA A 60 -0.13 -13.18 5.42
N LEU A 61 0.10 -14.02 4.40
CA LEU A 61 -0.23 -13.76 3.01
C LEU A 61 -1.67 -13.27 2.78
N PRO A 62 -2.74 -13.90 3.31
CA PRO A 62 -4.11 -13.42 3.10
C PRO A 62 -4.33 -12.01 3.65
N TYR A 63 -3.70 -11.64 4.77
CA TYR A 63 -3.84 -10.31 5.36
C TYR A 63 -3.06 -9.25 4.58
N ILE A 64 -1.86 -9.58 4.09
CA ILE A 64 -1.05 -8.73 3.22
C ILE A 64 -1.82 -8.44 1.92
N ASN A 65 -2.36 -9.47 1.27
CA ASN A 65 -3.16 -9.31 0.05
C ASN A 65 -4.47 -8.56 0.30
N GLY A 66 -5.10 -8.78 1.45
CA GLY A 66 -6.26 -8.00 1.89
C GLY A 66 -5.93 -6.52 2.04
N ALA A 67 -4.77 -6.18 2.61
CA ALA A 67 -4.30 -4.80 2.77
C ALA A 67 -3.98 -4.13 1.42
N ILE A 68 -3.26 -4.84 0.53
CA ILE A 68 -2.95 -4.40 -0.84
C ILE A 68 -4.22 -4.07 -1.61
N THR A 69 -5.20 -4.98 -1.53
CA THR A 69 -6.49 -4.82 -2.22
C THR A 69 -7.30 -3.68 -1.63
N LYS A 70 -7.43 -3.62 -0.30
CA LYS A 70 -8.25 -2.62 0.41
C LYS A 70 -7.81 -1.19 0.10
N TYR A 71 -6.50 -0.94 0.02
CA TYR A 71 -5.95 0.40 -0.21
C TYR A 71 -5.47 0.61 -1.65
N ASN A 72 -5.75 -0.33 -2.55
CA ASN A 72 -5.43 -0.23 -3.97
C ASN A 72 -3.96 0.15 -4.22
N LEU A 73 -3.04 -0.63 -3.67
CA LEU A 73 -1.59 -0.50 -3.94
C LEU A 73 -1.33 -0.97 -5.38
N ALA A 74 -1.66 -0.10 -6.33
CA ALA A 74 -1.83 -0.41 -7.74
C ALA A 74 -0.51 -0.65 -8.46
N THR A 75 0.56 0.04 -8.06
CA THR A 75 1.88 -0.12 -8.71
C THR A 75 2.74 -1.14 -7.97
N ARG A 76 3.65 -1.80 -8.71
CA ARG A 76 4.66 -2.70 -8.13
C ARG A 76 5.52 -1.96 -7.10
N GLY A 77 5.86 -0.70 -7.35
CA GLY A 77 6.60 0.15 -6.42
C GLY A 77 5.87 0.37 -5.09
N GLN A 78 4.55 0.63 -5.12
CA GLN A 78 3.73 0.76 -3.90
C GLN A 78 3.67 -0.53 -3.10
N ARG A 79 3.45 -1.67 -3.76
CA ARG A 79 3.46 -2.98 -3.11
C ARG A 79 4.82 -3.28 -2.51
N ALA A 80 5.89 -3.04 -3.25
CA ALA A 80 7.25 -3.29 -2.79
C ALA A 80 7.62 -2.41 -1.60
N ALA A 81 7.27 -1.12 -1.60
CA ALA A 81 7.52 -0.25 -0.45
C ALA A 81 6.80 -0.75 0.79
N TYR A 82 5.50 -1.04 0.69
CA TYR A 82 4.72 -1.59 1.80
C TYR A 82 5.32 -2.89 2.36
N ILE A 83 5.59 -3.87 1.48
CA ILE A 83 6.11 -5.18 1.90
C ILE A 83 7.53 -5.04 2.48
N ALA A 84 8.40 -4.24 1.86
CA ALA A 84 9.78 -4.05 2.30
C ALA A 84 9.83 -3.42 3.69
N THR A 85 9.08 -2.34 3.93
CA THR A 85 9.07 -1.69 5.24
C THR A 85 8.45 -2.62 6.29
N MET A 86 7.36 -3.32 6.00
CA MET A 86 6.78 -4.31 6.91
C MET A 86 7.78 -5.41 7.28
N LEU A 87 8.49 -5.99 6.30
CA LEU A 87 9.49 -7.02 6.54
C LEU A 87 10.69 -6.49 7.33
N PHE A 88 11.14 -5.26 7.05
CA PHE A 88 12.21 -4.62 7.81
C PHE A 88 11.82 -4.40 9.29
N GLU A 89 10.69 -3.76 9.54
CA GLU A 89 10.23 -3.42 10.90
C GLU A 89 9.93 -4.67 11.73
N SER A 90 9.33 -5.70 11.12
CA SER A 90 8.94 -6.94 11.80
C SER A 90 10.04 -7.99 11.92
N GLY A 91 11.26 -7.70 11.42
CA GLY A 91 12.35 -8.68 11.38
C GLY A 91 11.99 -9.93 10.58
N ASN A 92 11.36 -9.73 9.41
CA ASN A 92 10.73 -10.76 8.59
C ASN A 92 9.63 -11.52 9.34
N LEU A 93 8.62 -10.80 9.85
CA LEU A 93 7.41 -11.33 10.49
C LEU A 93 7.64 -12.06 11.83
N LYS A 94 8.78 -11.81 12.49
CA LYS A 94 9.14 -12.42 13.78
C LYS A 94 8.61 -11.65 14.99
N TYR A 95 8.18 -10.43 14.76
CA TYR A 95 7.67 -9.54 15.80
C TYR A 95 6.39 -8.89 15.32
N ASN A 96 5.44 -8.69 16.22
CA ASN A 96 4.27 -7.85 15.99
C ASN A 96 4.34 -6.54 16.81
N HIS A 97 5.13 -6.53 17.89
CA HIS A 97 5.50 -5.35 18.67
C HIS A 97 6.95 -4.92 18.48
N ASN A 98 7.21 -3.64 18.67
CA ASN A 98 8.58 -3.14 18.85
C ASN A 98 9.11 -3.59 20.22
N LEU A 99 10.34 -4.12 20.24
CA LEU A 99 10.97 -4.69 21.43
C LEU A 99 11.25 -3.66 22.55
N VAL A 100 11.34 -2.38 22.22
CA VAL A 100 11.60 -1.28 23.17
C VAL A 100 10.31 -0.52 23.50
N HIS A 101 9.44 -0.34 22.51
CA HIS A 101 8.20 0.42 22.62
C HIS A 101 6.99 -0.44 22.30
N ALA A 102 6.46 -1.16 23.30
CA ALA A 102 5.35 -2.09 23.11
C ALA A 102 4.07 -1.46 22.52
N THR A 103 3.91 -0.14 22.54
CA THR A 103 2.79 0.56 21.90
C THR A 103 2.93 0.72 20.38
N GLN A 104 4.09 0.35 19.82
CA GLN A 104 4.37 0.41 18.39
C GLN A 104 4.27 -0.98 17.77
N GLY A 105 3.47 -1.08 16.71
CA GLY A 105 3.39 -2.31 15.93
C GLY A 105 4.44 -2.35 14.83
N THR A 106 5.10 -3.49 14.67
CA THR A 106 6.14 -3.67 13.65
C THR A 106 5.55 -4.16 12.34
N ARG A 107 4.56 -5.05 12.35
CA ARG A 107 3.80 -5.43 11.14
C ARG A 107 2.95 -4.28 10.59
N SER A 108 2.48 -3.41 11.48
CA SER A 108 1.75 -2.19 11.11
C SER A 108 2.65 -1.04 10.67
N MET A 109 3.96 -1.16 10.89
CA MET A 109 5.02 -0.18 10.56
C MET A 109 4.92 1.17 11.30
N LEU A 110 4.02 1.30 12.30
CA LEU A 110 3.60 2.61 12.79
C LEU A 110 3.64 2.71 14.32
N PRO A 111 4.15 3.85 14.86
CA PRO A 111 4.00 4.17 16.26
C PRO A 111 2.55 4.56 16.58
N GLN A 112 2.20 4.54 17.86
CA GLN A 112 0.82 4.78 18.33
C GLN A 112 0.16 6.05 17.75
N PRO A 113 0.79 7.24 17.71
CA PRO A 113 0.14 8.43 17.13
C PRO A 113 -0.24 8.27 15.65
N SER A 114 0.49 7.44 14.91
CA SER A 114 0.18 7.14 13.51
C SER A 114 -0.93 6.09 13.39
N LEU A 115 -0.99 5.11 14.30
CA LEU A 115 -2.11 4.18 14.40
C LEU A 115 -3.42 4.90 14.73
N GLU A 116 -3.39 5.91 15.60
CA GLU A 116 -4.57 6.74 15.93
C GLU A 116 -5.11 7.50 14.70
N LYS A 117 -4.21 8.01 13.84
CA LYS A 117 -4.60 8.62 12.56
C LYS A 117 -5.24 7.61 11.62
N PHE A 118 -4.67 6.42 11.52
CA PHE A 118 -5.23 5.33 10.73
C PHE A 118 -6.64 4.95 11.20
N VAL A 119 -6.83 4.76 12.51
CA VAL A 119 -8.15 4.45 13.10
C VAL A 119 -9.14 5.57 12.81
N SER A 120 -8.74 6.82 12.99
CA SER A 120 -9.59 7.99 12.72
C SER A 120 -10.03 8.08 11.25
N ALA A 121 -9.20 7.61 10.32
CA ALA A 121 -9.52 7.54 8.90
C ALA A 121 -10.42 6.33 8.51
N ASN A 122 -10.65 5.39 9.43
CA ASN A 122 -11.37 4.14 9.16
C ASN A 122 -12.52 3.93 10.16
N ALA A 123 -13.72 4.42 9.82
CA ALA A 123 -14.88 4.42 10.72
C ALA A 123 -15.26 3.02 11.28
N ASN A 124 -15.12 1.97 10.47
CA ASN A 124 -15.38 0.59 10.92
C ASN A 124 -14.37 0.13 11.99
N ILE A 125 -13.11 0.57 11.89
CA ILE A 125 -12.06 0.26 12.85
C ILE A 125 -12.23 1.11 14.10
N GLN A 126 -12.60 2.38 13.96
CA GLN A 126 -12.97 3.24 15.09
C GLN A 126 -14.10 2.62 15.93
N THR A 127 -15.13 2.10 15.26
CA THR A 127 -16.26 1.42 15.93
C THR A 127 -15.79 0.18 16.70
N LEU A 128 -14.91 -0.62 16.10
CA LEU A 128 -14.31 -1.79 16.75
C LEU A 128 -13.47 -1.38 17.97
N VAL A 129 -12.58 -0.40 17.84
CA VAL A 129 -11.71 0.06 18.93
C VAL A 129 -12.54 0.51 20.13
N ALA A 130 -13.69 1.17 19.90
CA ALA A 130 -14.59 1.61 20.95
C ALA A 130 -15.26 0.47 21.76
N THR A 131 -15.17 -0.79 21.31
CA THR A 131 -15.70 -1.95 22.07
C THR A 131 -14.70 -2.52 23.08
N TYR A 132 -13.45 -2.08 23.05
CA TYR A 132 -12.41 -2.54 23.95
C TYR A 132 -12.31 -1.65 25.21
N PRO A 133 -11.82 -2.19 26.34
CA PRO A 133 -11.46 -1.39 27.51
C PRO A 133 -10.50 -0.26 27.14
N ALA A 134 -10.67 0.90 27.77
CA ALA A 134 -9.90 2.12 27.45
C ALA A 134 -8.38 1.99 27.71
N ASP A 135 -7.97 1.02 28.53
CA ASP A 135 -6.59 0.69 28.85
C ASP A 135 -5.96 -0.36 27.92
N THR A 136 -6.74 -0.93 26.99
CA THR A 136 -6.19 -1.86 25.98
C THR A 136 -5.34 -1.08 24.97
N LEU A 137 -4.11 -1.54 24.70
CA LEU A 137 -3.26 -0.89 23.72
C LEU A 137 -3.87 -1.01 22.32
N LEU A 138 -3.84 0.08 21.56
CA LEU A 138 -4.39 0.09 20.21
C LEU A 138 -3.73 -0.95 19.30
N VAL A 139 -2.41 -1.14 19.45
CA VAL A 139 -1.67 -2.16 18.70
C VAL A 139 -2.17 -3.57 19.00
N ASP A 140 -2.48 -3.90 20.27
CA ASP A 140 -3.05 -5.19 20.67
C ASP A 140 -4.43 -5.41 20.06
N ILE A 141 -5.27 -4.37 20.03
CA ILE A 141 -6.59 -4.45 19.38
C ILE A 141 -6.42 -4.82 17.90
N LEU A 142 -5.49 -4.17 17.20
CA LEU A 142 -5.25 -4.44 15.79
C LEU A 142 -4.69 -5.85 15.57
N ILE A 143 -3.73 -6.29 16.37
CA ILE A 143 -3.13 -7.63 16.29
C ILE A 143 -4.17 -8.72 16.54
N ASN A 144 -4.95 -8.61 17.62
CA ASN A 144 -5.94 -9.61 18.03
C ASN A 144 -7.09 -9.76 17.03
N ASN A 145 -7.31 -8.75 16.18
CA ASN A 145 -8.30 -8.80 15.10
C ASN A 145 -7.67 -9.02 13.71
N HIS A 146 -6.36 -9.30 13.64
CA HIS A 146 -5.60 -9.44 12.40
C HIS A 146 -5.72 -8.23 11.44
N LEU A 147 -5.90 -7.04 12.01
CA LEU A 147 -6.01 -5.78 11.29
C LEU A 147 -4.69 -5.03 11.20
N ASP A 148 -3.63 -5.52 11.85
CA ASP A 148 -2.33 -4.86 11.97
C ASP A 148 -1.51 -4.85 10.68
N PHE A 149 -1.95 -5.53 9.62
CA PHE A 149 -1.41 -5.38 8.26
C PHE A 149 -1.96 -4.16 7.52
N LEU A 150 -3.13 -3.64 7.93
CA LEU A 150 -3.82 -2.54 7.25
C LEU A 150 -3.15 -1.16 7.43
N PRO A 151 -2.62 -0.78 8.61
CA PRO A 151 -2.10 0.57 8.82
C PRO A 151 -0.93 0.90 7.90
N GLY A 152 0.01 -0.03 7.72
CA GLY A 152 1.16 0.16 6.82
C GLY A 152 0.72 0.40 5.38
N ALA A 153 -0.20 -0.42 4.85
CA ALA A 153 -0.71 -0.27 3.48
C ALA A 153 -1.50 1.04 3.30
N TRP A 154 -2.32 1.42 4.28
CA TRP A 154 -3.00 2.73 4.26
C TRP A 154 -1.99 3.88 4.27
N TRP A 155 -0.98 3.81 5.14
CA TRP A 155 0.03 4.85 5.26
C TRP A 155 0.79 5.05 3.97
N THR A 156 1.12 3.95 3.26
CA THR A 156 1.81 4.00 1.97
C THR A 156 1.17 4.94 0.98
N VAL A 157 -0.17 4.96 0.86
CA VAL A 157 -0.87 5.72 -0.19
C VAL A 157 -1.73 6.86 0.34
N SER A 158 -2.08 6.86 1.63
CA SER A 158 -3.01 7.81 2.26
C SER A 158 -2.46 8.49 3.51
N GLY A 159 -1.29 8.05 3.99
CA GLY A 159 -0.64 8.66 5.16
C GLY A 159 -0.39 10.16 4.93
N PRO A 160 -0.32 10.97 5.99
CA PRO A 160 0.03 12.38 5.87
C PRO A 160 1.32 12.57 5.06
N ASN A 161 1.29 13.43 4.04
CA ASN A 161 2.39 13.71 3.10
C ASN A 161 2.79 12.56 2.14
N CYS A 162 2.05 11.45 2.13
CA CYS A 162 2.41 10.27 1.35
C CYS A 162 1.82 10.13 -0.05
N PRO A 163 0.62 10.64 -0.40
CA PRO A 163 0.02 10.37 -1.70
C PRO A 163 0.94 10.70 -2.89
N ASP A 164 1.58 11.86 -2.88
CA ASP A 164 2.48 12.30 -3.97
C ASP A 164 3.75 11.45 -4.04
N ARG A 165 4.31 11.06 -2.89
CA ARG A 165 5.47 10.17 -2.83
C ARG A 165 5.13 8.76 -3.28
N ALA A 166 3.96 8.26 -2.89
CA ALA A 166 3.45 6.96 -3.28
C ALA A 166 3.19 6.86 -4.79
N ALA A 167 2.70 7.95 -5.40
CA ALA A 167 2.51 8.02 -6.85
C ALA A 167 3.84 8.00 -7.62
N ALA A 168 4.93 8.44 -6.99
CA ALA A 168 6.27 8.44 -7.57
C ALA A 168 7.03 7.12 -7.36
N LEU A 169 6.50 6.14 -6.61
CA LEU A 169 7.14 4.84 -6.38
C LEU A 169 7.21 4.04 -7.69
N ASP A 170 8.35 4.14 -8.37
CA ASP A 170 8.64 3.55 -9.67
C ASP A 170 9.52 2.28 -9.60
N GLY A 171 9.85 1.84 -8.38
CA GLY A 171 10.73 0.69 -8.15
C GLY A 171 12.21 1.01 -8.03
N THR A 172 12.59 2.29 -8.12
CA THR A 172 13.97 2.72 -7.92
C THR A 172 14.28 2.98 -6.45
N ALA A 173 15.56 2.82 -6.08
CA ALA A 173 16.05 3.17 -4.75
C ALA A 173 15.77 4.65 -4.41
N ASN A 174 15.86 5.55 -5.40
CA ASN A 174 15.70 6.98 -5.17
C ASN A 174 14.27 7.35 -4.74
N THR A 175 13.25 6.81 -5.44
CA THR A 175 11.86 7.09 -5.11
C THR A 175 11.42 6.40 -3.82
N PHE A 176 11.94 5.19 -3.57
CA PHE A 176 11.72 4.49 -2.30
C PHE A 176 12.34 5.24 -1.11
N LEU A 177 13.60 5.65 -1.18
CA LEU A 177 14.28 6.36 -0.09
C LEU A 177 13.63 7.72 0.19
N GLN A 178 13.19 8.44 -0.85
CA GLN A 178 12.46 9.69 -0.64
C GLN A 178 11.12 9.46 0.06
N TRP A 179 10.42 8.37 -0.28
CA TRP A 179 9.21 7.97 0.43
C TRP A 179 9.51 7.59 1.88
N GLU A 180 10.54 6.77 2.17
CA GLU A 180 10.94 6.42 3.55
C GLU A 180 11.25 7.67 4.41
N ILE A 181 11.97 8.64 3.86
CA ILE A 181 12.31 9.88 4.57
C ILE A 181 11.06 10.72 4.85
N ASP A 182 10.22 10.95 3.84
CA ASP A 182 9.11 11.90 3.96
C ASP A 182 7.86 11.31 4.62
N CYS A 183 7.65 9.99 4.52
CA CYS A 183 6.47 9.30 4.99
C CYS A 183 6.66 8.52 6.27
N ILE A 184 7.72 7.71 6.32
CA ILE A 184 7.96 6.79 7.42
C ILE A 184 8.83 7.44 8.49
N ASN A 185 9.61 8.46 8.10
CA ASN A 185 10.68 9.03 8.90
C ASN A 185 11.71 7.96 9.30
N GLY A 186 12.10 7.14 8.31
CA GLY A 186 13.14 6.12 8.47
C GLY A 186 14.45 6.79 8.88
N GLY A 187 14.95 6.46 10.07
CA GLY A 187 16.20 7.02 10.59
C GLY A 187 17.35 6.87 9.60
N VAL A 188 18.18 7.91 9.46
CA VAL A 188 19.27 7.97 8.46
C VAL A 188 20.23 6.77 8.57
N GLU A 189 20.37 6.22 9.78
CA GLU A 189 21.18 5.05 10.10
C GLU A 189 20.59 3.74 9.55
N THR A 190 19.30 3.69 9.23
CA THR A 190 18.60 2.49 8.73
C THR A 190 18.33 2.50 7.23
N LEU A 191 18.49 3.64 6.55
CA LEU A 191 18.09 3.80 5.15
C LEU A 191 18.83 2.85 4.20
N ALA A 192 20.10 2.55 4.45
CA ALA A 192 20.87 1.61 3.64
C ALA A 192 20.29 0.19 3.72
N ASP A 193 19.96 -0.27 4.93
CA ASP A 193 19.41 -1.61 5.16
C ASP A 193 17.98 -1.71 4.62
N ARG A 194 17.15 -0.68 4.83
CA ARG A 194 15.79 -0.61 4.25
C ARG A 194 15.84 -0.68 2.73
N ASN A 195 16.75 0.04 2.10
CA ASN A 195 16.92 0.01 0.65
C ASN A 195 17.39 -1.38 0.15
N ALA A 196 18.23 -2.07 0.92
CA ALA A 196 18.62 -3.44 0.60
C ALA A 196 17.41 -4.40 0.63
N VAL A 197 16.56 -4.30 1.66
CA VAL A 197 15.30 -5.06 1.74
C VAL A 197 14.39 -4.72 0.57
N PHE A 198 14.19 -3.43 0.28
CA PHE A 198 13.37 -2.99 -0.86
C PHE A 198 13.84 -3.57 -2.19
N GLY A 199 15.16 -3.60 -2.44
CA GLY A 199 15.73 -4.21 -3.63
C GLY A 199 15.35 -5.69 -3.78
N VAL A 200 15.45 -6.47 -2.69
CA VAL A 200 15.05 -7.88 -2.69
C VAL A 200 13.55 -8.03 -2.94
N VAL A 201 12.73 -7.27 -2.22
CA VAL A 201 11.28 -7.31 -2.36
C VAL A 201 10.84 -6.94 -3.77
N TYR A 202 11.34 -5.82 -4.31
CA TYR A 202 10.94 -5.36 -5.63
C TYR A 202 11.22 -6.42 -6.69
N GLN A 203 12.40 -7.07 -6.65
CA GLN A 203 12.74 -8.14 -7.60
C GLN A 203 11.91 -9.42 -7.41
N SER A 204 11.36 -9.63 -6.22
CA SER A 204 10.63 -10.86 -5.87
C SER A 204 9.14 -10.83 -6.20
N ILE A 205 8.55 -9.67 -6.49
CA ILE A 205 7.10 -9.52 -6.70
C ILE A 205 6.78 -8.98 -8.11
N HIS A 206 5.57 -9.24 -8.62
CA HIS A 206 5.07 -8.70 -9.90
C HIS A 206 4.34 -7.34 -9.79
#